data_AF-A0A413NA44-F1
#
_entry.id   AF-A0A413NA44-F1
#
_cell.length_a   1.000
_cell.length_b   1.000
_cell.length_c   1.000
_cell.angle_alpha   90.00
_cell.angle_beta   90.00
_cell.angle_gamma   90.00
#
_symmetry.space_group_name_H-M   'P 1'
#
loop_
_entity.id
_entity.type
_entity.pdbx_description
1 polymer ?
#
loop_
_entity_poly.entity_id
_entity_poly.type
_entity_poly.pdbx_seq_one_letter_code
_entity_poly.pdbx_strand_id
1 'polypeptide(L)'
;MKFKAILNRLTGLSCPIFGISWNPIESEIIIATRIIRYLENRRVLFNPSEMESPTYCVKSAIQIREYLTSEMQNMNANSKLFEFVKAMRIAARKFTDRMEFKKDKDFLYKAQHWDHWASWTFASALGEMRGTFGNMIAQIAAAYGLDVEDELASIIPDSEHDDEVEKA
;
A
#
# COMPACT_ATOMS: atom_id res chain seq x y z
N MET A 1 -4.02 6.62 12.91
CA MET A 1 -4.05 7.95 12.27
C MET A 1 -5.47 8.36 11.88
N LYS A 2 -5.89 9.55 12.30
CA LYS A 2 -7.21 10.09 11.98
C LYS A 2 -7.30 10.54 10.52
N PHE A 3 -8.46 10.32 9.90
CA PHE A 3 -8.79 10.78 8.54
C PHE A 3 -8.36 12.23 8.27
N LYS A 4 -8.67 13.16 9.20
CA LYS A 4 -8.33 14.58 9.05
C LYS A 4 -6.82 14.82 8.91
N ALA A 5 -6.00 14.03 9.59
CA ALA A 5 -4.54 14.11 9.48
C ALA A 5 -4.06 13.58 8.13
N ILE A 6 -4.66 12.49 7.64
CA ILE A 6 -4.37 11.95 6.29
C ILE A 6 -4.73 12.97 5.21
N LEU A 7 -5.87 13.65 5.36
CA LEU A 7 -6.31 14.69 4.43
C LEU A 7 -5.28 15.83 4.34
N ASN A 8 -4.76 16.30 5.48
CA ASN A 8 -3.72 17.34 5.51
C ASN A 8 -2.41 16.89 4.84
N ARG A 9 -2.03 15.60 4.99
CA ARG A 9 -0.84 15.06 4.31
C ARG A 9 -0.99 15.09 2.79
N LEU A 10 -2.20 14.89 2.30
CA LEU A 10 -2.50 14.84 0.89
C LEU A 10 -2.66 16.22 0.24
N THR A 11 -2.92 17.30 0.98
CA THR A 11 -3.13 18.63 0.38
C THR A 11 -1.90 19.23 -0.30
N GLY A 12 -0.71 18.65 -0.13
CA GLY A 12 0.50 18.99 -0.90
C GLY A 12 0.64 18.25 -2.24
N LEU A 13 0.04 17.07 -2.36
CA LEU A 13 -0.16 16.38 -3.63
C LEU A 13 -1.48 16.87 -4.23
N SER A 14 -1.58 16.98 -5.55
CA SER A 14 -2.88 17.24 -6.19
C SER A 14 -3.79 16.03 -5.95
N CYS A 15 -4.46 15.99 -4.80
CA CYS A 15 -5.48 15.01 -4.50
C CYS A 15 -6.62 15.35 -5.45
N PRO A 16 -6.87 14.54 -6.48
CA PRO A 16 -7.85 14.89 -7.48
C PRO A 16 -9.21 14.66 -6.83
N ILE A 17 -9.77 15.78 -6.36
CA ILE A 17 -11.21 16.03 -6.35
C ILE A 17 -11.97 15.24 -5.27
N PHE A 18 -11.92 15.72 -4.03
CA PHE A 18 -13.09 15.61 -3.16
C PHE A 18 -13.43 17.00 -2.64
N GLY A 19 -14.04 17.79 -3.53
CA GLY A 19 -14.57 19.11 -3.18
C GLY A 19 -15.65 19.00 -2.10
N ILE A 20 -16.13 20.14 -1.61
CA ILE A 20 -17.17 20.28 -0.58
C ILE A 20 -18.46 19.47 -0.88
N SER A 21 -18.65 19.06 -2.14
CA SER A 21 -19.80 18.29 -2.64
C SER A 21 -19.58 16.78 -2.79
N TRP A 22 -18.43 16.22 -2.40
CA TRP A 22 -18.22 14.77 -2.51
C TRP A 22 -19.06 14.00 -1.49
N ASN A 23 -19.90 13.09 -1.99
CA ASN A 23 -20.71 12.20 -1.18
C ASN A 23 -20.52 10.76 -1.67
N PRO A 24 -19.57 9.99 -1.09
CA PRO A 24 -19.28 8.64 -1.53
C PRO A 24 -20.49 7.73 -1.29
N ILE A 25 -20.69 6.76 -2.17
CA ILE A 25 -21.82 5.83 -2.11
C ILE A 25 -21.59 4.83 -0.97
N GLU A 26 -22.62 4.50 -0.19
CA GLU A 26 -22.53 3.62 0.98
C GLU A 26 -21.86 2.27 0.68
N SER A 27 -22.17 1.68 -0.48
CA SER A 27 -21.54 0.42 -0.91
C SER A 27 -20.02 0.53 -1.08
N GLU A 28 -19.52 1.65 -1.60
CA GLU A 28 -18.08 1.89 -1.74
C GLU A 28 -17.40 2.13 -0.39
N ILE A 29 -18.06 2.86 0.52
CA ILE A 29 -17.56 3.06 1.89
C ILE A 29 -17.39 1.71 2.60
N ILE A 30 -18.38 0.83 2.46
CA ILE A 30 -18.34 -0.53 3.05
C ILE A 30 -17.17 -1.33 2.48
N ILE A 31 -16.99 -1.33 1.16
CA ILE A 31 -15.89 -2.04 0.49
C ILE A 31 -14.53 -1.45 0.92
N ALA A 32 -14.38 -0.13 0.89
CA ALA A 32 -13.18 0.58 1.31
C ALA A 32 -12.81 0.25 2.77
N THR A 33 -13.81 0.25 3.67
CA THR A 33 -13.62 -0.11 5.08
C THR A 33 -13.11 -1.54 5.24
N ARG A 34 -13.68 -2.51 4.50
CA ARG A 34 -13.20 -3.91 4.54
C ARG A 34 -11.75 -4.01 4.07
N ILE A 35 -11.41 -3.30 3.01
CA ILE A 35 -10.04 -3.29 2.47
C ILE A 35 -9.06 -2.72 3.48
N ILE A 36 -9.33 -1.55 4.04
CA ILE A 36 -8.44 -0.95 5.07
C ILE A 36 -8.26 -1.92 6.24
N ARG A 37 -9.35 -2.45 6.81
CA ARG A 37 -9.28 -3.42 7.91
C ARG A 37 -8.49 -4.68 7.60
N TYR A 38 -8.62 -5.18 6.37
CA TYR A 38 -7.84 -6.34 5.95
C TYR A 38 -6.33 -6.02 5.89
N LEU A 39 -5.98 -4.83 5.38
CA LEU A 39 -4.59 -4.38 5.24
C LEU A 39 -3.95 -4.00 6.59
N GLU A 40 -4.74 -3.55 7.57
CA GLU A 40 -4.26 -3.27 8.93
C GLU A 40 -3.63 -4.51 9.57
N ASN A 41 -4.15 -5.71 9.25
CA ASN A 41 -3.57 -6.98 9.70
C ASN A 41 -2.53 -7.57 8.70
N ARG A 42 -1.81 -6.72 7.95
CA ARG A 42 -0.80 -7.15 6.97
C ARG A 42 0.55 -6.50 7.25
N ARG A 43 1.26 -7.08 8.22
CA ARG A 43 2.63 -6.73 8.64
C ARG A 43 3.63 -6.52 7.48
N VAL A 44 3.49 -7.27 6.38
CA VAL A 44 4.28 -7.08 5.15
C VAL A 44 4.28 -5.65 4.63
N LEU A 45 3.25 -4.86 4.95
CA LEU A 45 3.12 -3.47 4.52
C LEU A 45 3.95 -2.51 5.36
N PHE A 46 4.14 -2.73 6.66
CA PHE A 46 4.68 -1.69 7.54
C PHE A 46 5.82 -2.14 8.46
N ASN A 47 6.06 -3.43 8.62
CA ASN A 47 7.20 -3.86 9.44
C ASN A 47 8.54 -3.54 8.79
N PRO A 48 9.57 -3.22 9.58
CA PRO A 48 10.96 -3.19 9.11
C PRO A 48 11.32 -4.45 8.34
N SER A 49 11.92 -4.28 7.16
CA SER A 49 12.30 -5.38 6.25
C SER A 49 13.26 -6.39 6.91
N GLU A 50 14.02 -5.93 7.90
CA GLU A 50 14.98 -6.66 8.71
C GLU A 50 14.34 -7.75 9.58
N MET A 51 13.09 -7.53 9.98
CA MET A 51 12.32 -8.47 10.81
C MET A 51 11.42 -9.39 9.98
N GLU A 52 11.41 -9.22 8.67
CA GLU A 52 10.53 -9.92 7.75
C GLU A 52 11.26 -11.05 7.04
N SER A 53 10.64 -12.22 7.00
CA SER A 53 11.16 -13.32 6.20
C SER A 53 10.63 -13.21 4.76
N PRO A 54 11.52 -13.22 3.73
CA PRO A 54 11.14 -13.04 2.34
C PRO A 54 10.00 -13.96 1.88
N THR A 55 10.01 -15.22 2.32
CA THR A 55 8.97 -16.19 1.99
C THR A 55 7.60 -15.81 2.54
N TYR A 56 7.54 -15.30 3.78
CA TYR A 56 6.28 -14.87 4.38
C TYR A 56 5.78 -13.56 3.74
N CYS A 57 6.68 -12.65 3.36
CA CYS A 57 6.31 -11.46 2.59
C CYS A 57 5.67 -11.82 1.25
N VAL A 58 6.28 -12.74 0.49
CA VAL A 58 5.71 -13.23 -0.78
C VAL A 58 4.33 -13.83 -0.55
N LYS A 59 4.20 -14.71 0.45
CA LYS A 59 2.90 -15.32 0.79
C LYS A 59 1.85 -14.27 1.13
N SER A 60 2.19 -13.28 1.96
CA SER A 60 1.28 -12.21 2.35
C SER A 60 0.90 -11.33 1.17
N ALA A 61 1.82 -11.02 0.25
CA ALA A 61 1.53 -10.24 -0.95
C ALA A 61 0.60 -10.97 -1.92
N ILE A 62 0.76 -12.30 -2.06
CA ILE A 62 -0.18 -13.14 -2.82
C ILE A 62 -1.58 -13.08 -2.21
N GLN A 63 -1.69 -13.26 -0.88
CA GLN A 63 -2.98 -13.19 -0.18
C GLN A 63 -3.65 -11.82 -0.33
N ILE A 64 -2.88 -10.73 -0.25
CA ILE A 64 -3.39 -9.38 -0.50
C ILE A 64 -3.92 -9.28 -1.94
N ARG A 65 -3.13 -9.71 -2.93
CA ARG A 65 -3.54 -9.66 -4.35
C ARG A 65 -4.84 -10.44 -4.60
N GLU A 66 -4.97 -11.62 -4.03
CA GLU A 66 -6.19 -12.45 -4.11
C GLU A 66 -7.38 -11.75 -3.47
N TYR A 67 -7.20 -11.24 -2.25
CA TYR A 67 -8.25 -10.53 -1.53
C TYR A 67 -8.72 -9.28 -2.28
N LEU A 68 -7.80 -8.41 -2.73
CA LEU A 68 -8.14 -7.23 -3.53
C LEU A 68 -8.87 -7.63 -4.84
N THR A 69 -8.45 -8.72 -5.47
CA THR A 69 -9.14 -9.24 -6.68
C THR A 69 -10.58 -9.64 -6.37
N SER A 70 -10.83 -10.26 -5.22
CA SER A 70 -12.18 -10.63 -4.80
C SER A 70 -13.06 -9.41 -4.51
N GLU A 71 -12.53 -8.39 -3.81
CA GLU A 71 -13.28 -7.16 -3.51
C GLU A 71 -13.61 -6.38 -4.79
N MET A 72 -12.71 -6.37 -5.77
CA MET A 72 -12.93 -5.71 -7.08
C MET A 72 -14.14 -6.27 -7.85
N GLN A 73 -14.58 -7.52 -7.58
CA GLN A 73 -15.78 -8.08 -8.22
C GLN A 73 -17.07 -7.42 -7.72
N ASN A 74 -17.03 -6.77 -6.56
CA ASN A 74 -18.17 -6.11 -5.93
C ASN A 74 -18.18 -4.59 -6.15
N MET A 75 -17.27 -4.07 -6.96
CA MET A 75 -17.11 -2.64 -7.22
C MET A 75 -17.60 -2.25 -8.62
N ASN A 76 -17.98 -0.99 -8.78
CA ASN A 76 -18.15 -0.42 -10.12
C ASN A 76 -16.76 -0.24 -10.75
N ALA A 77 -16.54 -0.82 -11.94
CA ALA A 77 -15.26 -0.75 -12.65
C ALA A 77 -14.83 0.68 -13.05
N ASN A 78 -15.77 1.63 -13.07
CA ASN A 78 -15.53 3.04 -13.36
C ASN A 78 -15.37 3.90 -12.09
N SER A 79 -15.41 3.30 -10.90
CA SER A 79 -15.23 4.02 -9.63
C SER A 79 -13.76 4.35 -9.35
N LYS A 80 -13.53 5.42 -8.59
CA LYS A 80 -12.19 5.75 -8.09
C LYS A 80 -11.65 4.69 -7.13
N LEU A 81 -12.50 4.10 -6.29
CA LEU A 81 -12.11 2.96 -5.47
C LEU A 81 -11.54 1.81 -6.31
N PHE A 82 -12.18 1.47 -7.43
CA PHE A 82 -11.68 0.43 -8.32
C PHE A 82 -10.30 0.77 -8.91
N GLU A 83 -10.07 2.03 -9.29
CA GLU A 83 -8.76 2.50 -9.76
C GLU A 83 -7.66 2.34 -8.69
N PHE A 84 -7.93 2.79 -7.46
CA PHE A 84 -6.99 2.68 -6.34
C PHE A 84 -6.69 1.22 -5.99
N VAL A 85 -7.72 0.38 -5.91
CA VAL A 85 -7.57 -1.05 -5.60
C VAL A 85 -6.86 -1.79 -6.72
N LYS A 86 -7.14 -1.45 -7.99
CA LYS A 86 -6.42 -1.99 -9.15
C LYS A 86 -4.93 -1.65 -9.09
N ALA A 87 -4.58 -0.42 -8.71
CA ALA A 87 -3.18 -0.01 -8.56
C ALA A 87 -2.46 -0.82 -7.47
N MET A 88 -3.07 -0.98 -6.29
CA MET A 88 -2.54 -1.84 -5.22
C MET A 88 -2.37 -3.30 -5.68
N ARG A 89 -3.37 -3.86 -6.37
CA ARG A 89 -3.28 -5.22 -6.93
C ARG A 89 -2.15 -5.37 -7.94
N ILE A 90 -1.94 -4.37 -8.80
CA ILE A 90 -0.82 -4.36 -9.77
C ILE A 90 0.52 -4.28 -9.04
N ALA A 91 0.65 -3.47 -7.99
CA ALA A 91 1.87 -3.37 -7.19
C ALA A 91 2.21 -4.70 -6.49
N ALA A 92 1.20 -5.34 -5.88
CA ALA A 92 1.38 -6.66 -5.27
C ALA A 92 1.81 -7.70 -6.31
N ARG A 93 1.21 -7.69 -7.51
CA ARG A 93 1.63 -8.57 -8.62
C ARG A 93 3.07 -8.28 -9.07
N LYS A 94 3.44 -7.02 -9.27
CA LYS A 94 4.82 -6.64 -9.66
C LYS A 94 5.85 -7.14 -8.64
N PHE A 95 5.53 -7.02 -7.34
CA PHE A 95 6.37 -7.58 -6.29
C PHE A 95 6.48 -9.10 -6.41
N THR A 96 5.35 -9.83 -6.46
CA THR A 96 5.38 -11.30 -6.57
C THR A 96 6.08 -11.77 -7.85
N ASP A 97 5.85 -11.13 -8.98
CA ASP A 97 6.47 -11.47 -10.27
C ASP A 97 7.99 -11.31 -10.20
N ARG A 98 8.52 -10.30 -9.50
CA ARG A 98 9.97 -10.15 -9.27
C ARG A 98 10.54 -11.26 -8.40
N MET A 99 9.75 -11.80 -7.48
CA MET A 99 10.14 -12.93 -6.63
C MET A 99 9.99 -14.27 -7.35
N GLU A 100 9.10 -14.36 -8.35
CA GLU A 100 8.91 -15.52 -9.23
C GLU A 100 9.88 -15.56 -10.41
N PHE A 101 10.35 -14.41 -10.93
CA PHE A 101 11.29 -14.35 -12.05
C PHE A 101 12.58 -15.15 -11.79
N LYS A 102 12.89 -15.35 -10.51
CA LYS A 102 13.93 -16.26 -10.02
C LYS A 102 13.28 -17.41 -9.27
N LYS A 103 12.55 -18.29 -9.98
CA LYS A 103 11.88 -19.52 -9.49
C LYS A 103 12.74 -20.49 -8.66
N ASP A 104 13.93 -20.10 -8.28
CA ASP A 104 14.83 -20.86 -7.46
C ASP A 104 14.56 -20.56 -5.98
N LYS A 105 14.32 -21.60 -5.16
CA LYS A 105 14.33 -21.48 -3.70
C LYS A 105 15.60 -20.74 -3.22
N ASP A 106 16.65 -20.85 -4.02
CA ASP A 106 17.91 -20.14 -3.88
C ASP A 106 17.75 -18.61 -3.81
N PHE A 107 16.87 -17.96 -4.60
CA PHE A 107 16.71 -16.50 -4.48
C PHE A 107 16.15 -16.09 -3.12
N LEU A 108 15.07 -16.73 -2.67
CA LEU A 108 14.44 -16.38 -1.39
C LEU A 108 15.34 -16.76 -0.21
N TYR A 109 16.07 -17.87 -0.31
CA TYR A 109 17.10 -18.25 0.66
C TYR A 109 18.19 -17.17 0.72
N LYS A 110 18.71 -16.76 -0.44
CA LYS A 110 19.73 -15.72 -0.53
C LYS A 110 19.24 -14.35 -0.08
N ALA A 111 17.96 -14.03 -0.27
CA ALA A 111 17.35 -12.79 0.19
C ALA A 111 17.28 -12.68 1.72
N GLN A 112 17.43 -13.79 2.46
CA GLN A 112 17.53 -13.77 3.92
C GLN A 112 18.89 -13.26 4.42
N HIS A 113 19.89 -13.13 3.54
CA HIS A 113 21.22 -12.64 3.88
C HIS A 113 21.39 -11.18 3.45
N TRP A 114 21.64 -10.28 4.41
CA TRP A 114 21.65 -8.82 4.17
C TRP A 114 22.63 -8.34 3.09
N ASP A 115 23.83 -8.89 3.03
CA ASP A 115 24.87 -8.46 2.07
C ASP A 115 24.73 -9.10 0.68
N HIS A 116 23.62 -9.77 0.40
CA HIS A 116 23.39 -10.44 -0.86
C HIS A 116 22.56 -9.57 -1.82
N TRP A 117 22.92 -9.53 -3.10
CA TRP A 117 22.19 -8.77 -4.14
C TRP A 117 20.68 -9.09 -4.21
N ALA A 118 20.31 -10.31 -3.80
CA ALA A 118 18.93 -10.75 -3.66
C ALA A 118 18.16 -9.99 -2.57
N SER A 119 18.80 -9.72 -1.43
CA SER A 119 18.24 -8.90 -0.34
C SER A 119 17.95 -7.49 -0.84
N TRP A 120 18.89 -6.86 -1.56
CA TRP A 120 18.69 -5.55 -2.17
C TRP A 120 17.53 -5.52 -3.17
N THR A 121 17.46 -6.55 -4.03
CA THR A 121 16.34 -6.71 -4.98
C THR A 121 15.01 -6.85 -4.25
N PHE A 122 14.99 -7.65 -3.18
CA PHE A 122 13.81 -7.89 -2.37
C PHE A 122 13.35 -6.62 -1.65
N ALA A 123 14.25 -5.94 -0.94
CA ALA A 123 13.98 -4.71 -0.20
C ALA A 123 13.48 -3.59 -1.13
N SER A 124 14.13 -3.41 -2.28
CA SER A 124 13.71 -2.42 -3.30
C SER A 124 12.30 -2.72 -3.82
N ALA A 125 12.01 -3.98 -4.18
CA ALA A 125 10.69 -4.36 -4.68
C ALA A 125 9.59 -4.25 -3.61
N LEU A 126 9.91 -4.59 -2.36
CA LEU A 126 9.00 -4.44 -1.23
C LEU A 126 8.72 -2.96 -0.95
N GLY A 127 9.75 -2.11 -0.98
CA GLY A 127 9.62 -0.67 -0.84
C GLY A 127 8.74 -0.05 -1.92
N GLU A 128 8.91 -0.44 -3.19
CA GLU A 128 8.06 0.02 -4.31
C GLU A 128 6.59 -0.38 -4.10
N MET A 129 6.34 -1.61 -3.64
CA MET A 129 4.99 -2.07 -3.30
C MET A 129 4.40 -1.22 -2.17
N ARG A 130 5.14 -1.04 -1.07
CA ARG A 130 4.69 -0.25 0.10
C ARG A 130 4.41 1.19 -0.25
N GLY A 131 5.28 1.84 -1.04
CA GLY A 131 5.04 3.21 -1.49
C GLY A 131 3.76 3.35 -2.33
N THR A 132 3.48 2.37 -3.19
CA THR A 132 2.22 2.35 -3.95
C THR A 132 1.01 2.15 -3.03
N PHE A 133 1.10 1.23 -2.07
CA PHE A 133 0.04 1.00 -1.08
C PHE A 133 -0.20 2.24 -0.23
N GLY A 134 0.84 2.86 0.30
CA GLY A 134 0.76 4.10 1.09
C GLY A 134 -0.01 5.19 0.36
N ASN A 135 0.35 5.46 -0.90
CA ASN A 135 -0.34 6.43 -1.75
C ASN A 135 -1.83 6.09 -1.94
N MET A 136 -2.15 4.84 -2.25
CA MET A 136 -3.54 4.43 -2.51
C MET A 136 -4.38 4.37 -1.24
N ILE A 137 -3.82 3.93 -0.12
CA ILE A 137 -4.47 3.92 1.20
C ILE A 137 -4.79 5.35 1.61
N ALA A 138 -3.84 6.29 1.44
CA ALA A 138 -4.07 7.69 1.72
C ALA A 138 -5.26 8.22 0.91
N GLN A 139 -5.28 7.97 -0.40
CA GLN A 139 -6.38 8.42 -1.26
C GLN A 139 -7.72 7.75 -0.92
N ILE A 140 -7.74 6.45 -0.58
CA ILE A 140 -8.96 5.76 -0.12
C ILE A 140 -9.45 6.35 1.20
N ALA A 141 -8.57 6.53 2.17
CA ALA A 141 -8.94 7.11 3.46
C ALA A 141 -9.53 8.51 3.27
N ALA A 142 -8.85 9.36 2.47
CA ALA A 142 -9.30 10.70 2.11
C ALA A 142 -10.63 10.75 1.34
N ALA A 143 -10.86 9.80 0.43
CA ALA A 143 -12.08 9.72 -0.38
C ALA A 143 -13.30 9.27 0.43
N TYR A 144 -13.09 8.36 1.38
CA TYR A 144 -14.19 7.62 2.03
C TYR A 144 -14.33 7.95 3.53
N GLY A 145 -13.57 8.92 4.05
CA GLY A 145 -13.71 9.37 5.44
C GLY A 145 -13.19 8.36 6.47
N LEU A 146 -12.20 7.55 6.12
CA LEU A 146 -11.75 6.42 6.93
C LEU A 146 -10.54 6.79 7.80
N ASP A 147 -10.57 6.35 9.05
CA ASP A 147 -9.38 6.28 9.90
C ASP A 147 -8.54 5.05 9.50
N VAL A 148 -7.23 5.11 9.74
CA VAL A 148 -6.27 4.02 9.46
C VAL A 148 -5.47 3.75 10.72
N GLU A 149 -5.28 2.50 11.14
CA GLU A 149 -4.43 2.16 12.30
C GLU A 149 -2.99 2.67 12.15
N ASP A 150 -2.33 2.99 13.27
CA ASP A 150 -1.03 3.70 13.26
C ASP A 150 0.08 2.92 12.56
N GLU A 151 0.12 1.59 12.71
CA GLU A 151 1.10 0.74 12.03
C GLU A 151 0.93 0.82 10.51
N LEU A 152 -0.29 0.67 9.98
CA LEU A 152 -0.54 0.81 8.54
C LEU A 152 -0.37 2.25 8.06
N ALA A 153 -0.69 3.23 8.89
CA ALA A 153 -0.50 4.63 8.55
C ALA A 153 0.98 5.03 8.40
N SER A 154 1.92 4.25 8.94
CA SER A 154 3.36 4.51 8.81
C SER A 154 3.89 4.48 7.37
N ILE A 155 3.18 3.82 6.44
CA ILE A 155 3.54 3.81 5.02
C ILE A 155 2.86 4.90 4.20
N ILE A 156 1.93 5.65 4.79
CA ILE A 156 1.32 6.80 4.13
C ILE A 156 2.38 7.89 4.03
N PRO A 157 2.69 8.41 2.83
CA PRO A 157 3.66 9.48 2.68
C PRO A 157 3.26 10.68 3.55
N ASP A 158 4.26 11.33 4.14
CA ASP A 158 4.07 12.62 4.77
C ASP A 158 3.72 13.67 3.69
N SER A 159 3.03 14.74 4.08
CA SER A 159 2.95 15.92 3.21
C SER A 159 4.35 16.42 2.96
N GLU A 160 4.65 16.79 1.71
CA GLU A 160 5.80 17.62 1.38
C GLU A 160 5.67 18.94 2.15
N HIS A 161 6.22 18.99 3.36
CA HIS A 161 6.79 20.20 3.88
C HIS A 161 8.19 20.22 3.33
N ASP A 162 8.51 21.27 2.59
CA ASP A 162 9.87 21.59 2.17
C ASP A 162 10.80 21.29 3.33
N ASP A 163 11.64 20.27 3.17
CA ASP A 163 12.91 20.21 3.88
C ASP A 163 13.66 21.44 3.38
N GLU A 164 13.40 22.60 4.02
CA GLU A 164 14.27 23.75 3.95
C GLU A 164 15.63 23.23 4.34
N VAL A 165 16.43 23.04 3.31
CA VAL A 165 17.84 22.74 3.32
C VAL A 165 18.48 23.56 4.43
N GLU A 166 18.73 22.93 5.58
CA GLU A 166 19.57 23.47 6.63
C GLU A 166 21.01 23.44 6.09
N LYS A 167 21.31 24.40 5.22
CA LYS A 167 22.67 24.79 4.84
C LYS A 167 23.27 25.48 6.06
N ALA A 168 23.98 24.71 6.87
CA ALA A 168 25.03 25.20 7.74
C ALA A 168 26.39 25.07 7.03
#